data_AF-A0AAU3D235-F1
#
_entry.id   AF-A0AAU3D235-F1
#
_cell.length_a   1.000
_cell.length_b   1.000
_cell.length_c   1.000
_cell.angle_alpha   90.00
_cell.angle_beta   90.00
_cell.angle_gamma   90.00
#
_symmetry.space_group_name_H-M   'P 1'
#
loop_
_entity.id
_entity.type
_entity.pdbx_description
1 polymer ?
#
loop_
_entity_poly.entity_id
_entity_poly.type
_entity_poly.pdbx_seq_one_letter_code
_entity_poly.pdbx_strand_id
1 'polypeptide(L)'
;MDTPNGRHVQSPAREAAELAWEAAAARIHDANLARLRQEDADADRLFPPGPAFTDGLVDDDVMGRLGKALEAYGEAKNAAGRVDLFMRLFAGAGDDEVPYTG
;
A
#
# COMPACT_ATOMS: atom_id res chain seq x y z
N MET A 1 -36.56 9.87 -22.51
CA MET A 1 -35.46 8.90 -22.64
C MET A 1 -34.74 8.89 -21.32
N ASP A 2 -35.07 7.92 -20.47
CA ASP A 2 -34.38 7.69 -19.19
C ASP A 2 -33.13 6.85 -19.45
N THR A 3 -31.97 7.38 -19.05
CA THR A 3 -30.72 6.63 -18.94
C THR A 3 -30.80 5.73 -17.72
N PRO A 4 -30.67 4.39 -17.83
CA PRO A 4 -30.51 3.58 -16.65
C PRO A 4 -29.09 3.76 -16.14
N ASN A 5 -28.98 4.35 -14.95
CA ASN A 5 -27.83 4.26 -14.05
C ASN A 5 -27.44 2.79 -13.88
N GLY A 6 -26.54 2.31 -14.73
CA GLY A 6 -25.87 1.03 -14.56
C GLY A 6 -24.90 1.14 -13.39
N ARG A 7 -25.41 0.96 -12.16
CA ARG A 7 -24.57 0.47 -11.07
C ARG A 7 -24.01 -0.86 -11.57
N HIS A 8 -22.77 -0.86 -12.06
CA HIS A 8 -22.01 -2.08 -12.25
C HIS A 8 -21.92 -2.74 -10.89
N VAL A 9 -22.79 -3.71 -10.63
CA VAL A 9 -22.64 -4.63 -9.51
C VAL A 9 -21.38 -5.41 -9.86
N GLN A 10 -20.26 -5.13 -9.20
CA GLN A 10 -19.07 -5.94 -9.34
C GLN A 10 -19.45 -7.37 -8.95
N SER A 11 -19.03 -8.34 -9.78
CA SER A 11 -19.25 -9.75 -9.44
C SER A 11 -18.39 -10.09 -8.22
N PRO A 12 -18.87 -10.91 -7.27
CA PRO A 12 -18.05 -11.37 -6.14
C PRO A 12 -16.72 -12.02 -6.58
N ALA A 13 -16.69 -12.63 -7.76
CA ALA A 13 -15.46 -13.18 -8.33
C ALA A 13 -14.43 -12.10 -8.69
N ARG A 14 -14.90 -10.95 -9.17
CA ARG A 14 -14.06 -9.79 -9.47
C ARG A 14 -13.56 -9.13 -8.19
N GLU A 15 -14.44 -8.94 -7.20
CA GLU A 15 -14.05 -8.41 -5.88
C GLU A 15 -12.98 -9.30 -5.21
N ALA A 16 -13.14 -10.64 -5.30
CA ALA A 16 -12.16 -11.57 -4.78
C ALA A 16 -10.81 -11.50 -5.51
N ALA A 17 -10.83 -11.30 -6.84
CA ALA A 17 -9.61 -11.13 -7.63
C ALA A 17 -8.90 -9.80 -7.34
N GLU A 18 -9.66 -8.71 -7.20
CA GLU A 18 -9.16 -7.39 -6.79
C GLU A 18 -8.53 -7.47 -5.41
N LEU A 19 -9.21 -8.05 -4.41
CA LEU A 19 -8.66 -8.22 -3.06
C LEU A 19 -7.41 -9.10 -3.02
N ALA A 20 -7.36 -10.17 -3.83
CA ALA A 20 -6.18 -11.03 -3.92
C ALA A 20 -4.97 -10.31 -4.54
N TRP A 21 -5.23 -9.46 -5.53
CA TRP A 21 -4.23 -8.61 -6.16
C TRP A 21 -3.70 -7.54 -5.18
N GLU A 22 -4.59 -6.84 -4.48
CA GLU A 22 -4.23 -5.88 -3.43
C GLU A 22 -3.44 -6.54 -2.28
N ALA A 23 -3.83 -7.74 -1.86
CA ALA A 23 -3.11 -8.52 -0.86
C ALA A 23 -1.70 -8.93 -1.32
N ALA A 24 -1.49 -9.18 -2.60
CA ALA A 24 -0.16 -9.47 -3.13
C ALA A 24 0.73 -8.21 -3.09
N ALA A 25 0.22 -7.05 -3.53
CA ALA A 25 0.93 -5.78 -3.45
C ALA A 25 1.25 -5.39 -1.99
N ALA A 26 0.29 -5.53 -1.08
CA ALA A 26 0.44 -5.21 0.34
C ALA A 26 1.57 -6.01 1.02
N ARG A 27 1.69 -7.32 0.71
CA ARG A 27 2.80 -8.14 1.23
C ARG A 27 4.16 -7.68 0.74
N ILE A 28 4.25 -7.16 -0.49
CA ILE A 28 5.49 -6.61 -1.03
C ILE A 28 5.84 -5.31 -0.31
N HIS A 29 4.87 -4.44 -0.07
CA HIS A 29 5.07 -3.24 0.75
C HIS A 29 5.53 -3.58 2.18
N ASP A 30 4.92 -4.57 2.82
CA ASP A 30 5.33 -5.03 4.15
C ASP A 30 6.77 -5.54 4.17
N ALA A 31 7.19 -6.32 3.16
CA ALA A 31 8.57 -6.79 3.03
C ALA A 31 9.55 -5.64 2.77
N ASN A 32 9.18 -4.67 1.94
CA ASN A 32 9.99 -3.48 1.67
C ASN A 32 10.13 -2.61 2.92
N LEU A 33 9.04 -2.41 3.67
CA LEU A 33 9.07 -1.69 4.94
C LEU A 33 9.96 -2.39 5.96
N ALA A 34 9.86 -3.71 6.10
CA ALA A 34 10.71 -4.48 7.00
C ALA A 34 12.21 -4.33 6.67
N ARG A 35 12.56 -4.26 5.38
CA ARG A 35 13.92 -3.97 4.93
C ARG A 35 14.33 -2.52 5.25
N LEU A 36 13.47 -1.55 4.94
CA LEU A 36 13.73 -0.13 5.20
C LEU A 36 13.94 0.16 6.69
N ARG A 37 13.21 -0.52 7.59
CA ARG A 37 13.43 -0.41 9.05
C ARG A 37 14.86 -0.75 9.50
N GLN A 38 15.57 -1.58 8.73
CA GLN A 38 16.97 -1.93 9.02
C GLN A 38 17.96 -0.89 8.47
N GLU A 39 17.56 -0.13 7.45
CA GLU A 39 18.42 0.80 6.70
C GLU A 39 18.19 2.26 7.09
N ASP A 40 17.00 2.60 7.58
CA ASP A 40 16.55 3.96 7.86
C ASP A 40 15.77 4.03 9.18
N ALA A 41 16.33 4.76 10.15
CA ALA A 41 15.71 4.95 11.46
C ALA A 41 14.36 5.68 11.40
N ASP A 42 14.10 6.49 10.36
CA ASP A 42 12.79 7.13 10.21
C ASP A 42 11.72 6.10 9.84
N ALA A 43 12.04 5.05 9.07
CA ALA A 43 11.09 4.00 8.76
C ALA A 43 10.69 3.21 10.01
N ASP A 44 11.63 2.97 10.91
CA ASP A 44 11.37 2.33 12.21
C ASP A 44 10.56 3.24 13.15
N ARG A 45 10.90 4.53 13.19
CA ARG A 45 10.27 5.52 14.06
C ARG A 45 8.85 5.91 13.64
N LEU A 46 8.59 6.04 12.33
CA LEU A 46 7.35 6.64 11.81
C LEU A 46 6.27 5.60 11.52
N PHE A 47 6.63 4.38 11.12
CA PHE A 47 5.63 3.36 10.81
C PHE A 47 5.27 2.53 12.04
N PRO A 48 3.97 2.25 12.28
CA PRO A 48 3.53 1.43 13.40
C PRO A 48 4.12 0.01 13.32
N PRO A 49 4.53 -0.60 14.44
CA PRO A 49 5.18 -1.92 14.43
C PRO A 49 4.26 -3.01 13.85
N GLY A 50 4.84 -3.98 13.15
CA GLY A 50 4.12 -5.08 12.49
C GLY A 50 3.97 -4.93 10.97
N PRO A 51 3.33 -5.91 10.30
CA PRO A 51 2.81 -5.75 8.94
C PRO A 51 1.74 -4.67 8.98
N ALA A 52 1.83 -3.68 8.10
CA ALA A 52 0.95 -2.52 8.16
C ALA A 52 0.03 -2.48 6.93
N PHE A 53 0.54 -2.81 5.75
CA PHE A 53 -0.21 -2.71 4.51
C PHE A 53 -1.24 -3.83 4.38
N THR A 54 -0.87 -5.07 4.71
CA THR A 54 -1.82 -6.20 4.65
C THR A 54 -2.96 -6.01 5.65
N ASP A 55 -2.67 -5.51 6.85
CA ASP A 55 -3.67 -5.24 7.89
C ASP A 55 -4.60 -4.09 7.47
N GLY A 56 -4.07 -3.07 6.79
CA GLY A 56 -4.84 -1.93 6.26
C GLY A 56 -5.86 -2.28 5.18
N LEU A 57 -5.82 -3.48 4.58
CA LEU A 57 -6.81 -3.91 3.58
C LEU A 57 -8.19 -4.17 4.18
N VAL A 58 -8.26 -4.45 5.49
CA VAL A 58 -9.51 -4.82 6.17
C VAL A 58 -9.78 -3.97 7.42
N ASP A 59 -8.88 -3.05 7.75
CA ASP A 59 -8.97 -2.17 8.93
C ASP A 59 -8.68 -0.71 8.53
N ASP A 60 -9.74 0.09 8.47
CA ASP A 60 -9.69 1.51 8.10
C ASP A 60 -8.84 2.34 9.09
N ASP A 61 -8.78 1.97 10.36
CA ASP A 61 -7.97 2.67 11.37
C ASP A 61 -6.47 2.38 11.16
N VAL A 62 -6.13 1.16 10.71
CA VAL A 62 -4.76 0.84 10.27
C VAL A 62 -4.43 1.63 9.01
N MET A 63 -5.34 1.67 8.02
CA MET A 63 -5.13 2.42 6.79
C MET A 63 -4.94 3.92 7.05
N GLY A 64 -5.73 4.51 7.95
CA GLY A 64 -5.57 5.91 8.36
C GLY A 64 -4.24 6.21 9.05
N ARG A 65 -3.74 5.28 9.87
CA ARG A 65 -2.40 5.39 10.49
C ARG A 65 -1.28 5.26 9.46
N LEU A 66 -1.46 4.37 8.48
CA LEU A 66 -0.54 4.21 7.37
C LEU A 66 -0.43 5.46 6.51
N GLY A 67 -1.56 6.07 6.14
CA GLY A 67 -1.57 7.31 5.36
C GLY A 67 -0.74 8.41 6.03
N LYS A 68 -0.89 8.59 7.35
CA LYS A 68 -0.10 9.55 8.13
C LYS A 68 1.39 9.21 8.18
N ALA A 69 1.72 7.92 8.35
CA ALA A 69 3.11 7.48 8.36
C ALA A 69 3.79 7.66 7.00
N LEU A 70 3.07 7.37 5.90
CA LEU A 70 3.53 7.57 4.53
C LEU A 70 3.82 9.05 4.23
N GLU A 71 2.89 9.93 4.60
CA GLU A 71 3.08 11.38 4.44
C GLU A 71 4.31 11.86 5.21
N ALA A 72 4.39 11.54 6.50
CA ALA A 72 5.53 11.94 7.35
C ALA A 72 6.87 11.38 6.86
N TYR A 73 6.91 10.12 6.40
CA TYR A 73 8.12 9.51 5.88
C TYR A 73 8.51 10.13 4.53
N GLY A 74 7.55 10.35 3.64
CA GLY A 74 7.76 11.03 2.36
C GLY A 74 8.33 12.44 2.54
N GLU A 75 7.77 13.23 3.46
CA GLU A 75 8.29 14.56 3.82
C GLU A 75 9.72 14.49 4.37
N ALA A 76 9.98 13.57 5.30
CA ALA A 76 11.31 13.40 5.88
C ALA A 76 12.35 13.01 4.82
N LYS A 77 12.01 12.08 3.92
CA LYS A 77 12.90 11.66 2.83
C LYS A 77 13.10 12.75 1.80
N ASN A 78 12.06 13.53 1.49
CA ASN A 78 12.17 14.69 0.60
C ASN A 78 13.10 15.76 1.18
N ALA A 79 12.91 16.13 2.44
CA ALA A 79 13.76 17.10 3.13
C ALA A 79 15.24 16.65 3.21
N ALA A 80 15.48 15.34 3.32
CA ALA A 80 16.81 14.76 3.32
C ALA A 80 17.42 14.55 1.91
N GLY A 81 16.68 14.82 0.83
CA GLY A 81 17.12 14.53 -0.54
C GLY A 81 17.23 13.04 -0.86
N ARG A 82 16.49 12.19 -0.12
CA ARG A 82 16.52 10.72 -0.16
C ARG A 82 15.18 10.12 -0.59
N VAL A 83 14.48 10.77 -1.52
CA VAL A 83 13.17 10.33 -2.04
C VAL A 83 13.24 8.91 -2.64
N ASP A 84 14.42 8.47 -3.09
CA ASP A 84 14.67 7.10 -3.52
C ASP A 84 14.28 6.06 -2.44
N LEU A 85 14.54 6.35 -1.16
CA LEU A 85 14.15 5.46 -0.06
C LEU A 85 12.64 5.38 0.13
N PHE A 86 11.93 6.49 -0.13
CA PHE A 86 10.47 6.50 -0.13
C PHE A 86 9.92 5.65 -1.28
N MET A 87 10.45 5.84 -2.50
CA MET A 87 10.01 5.08 -3.68
C MET A 87 10.28 3.57 -3.56
N ARG A 88 11.36 3.17 -2.86
CA ARG A 88 11.67 1.76 -2.59
C ARG A 88 10.59 1.03 -1.79
N LEU A 89 9.72 1.75 -1.08
CA LEU A 89 8.57 1.16 -0.40
C LEU A 89 7.59 0.50 -1.39
N PHE A 90 7.47 1.07 -2.59
CA PHE A 90 6.52 0.66 -3.62
C PHE A 90 7.13 -0.21 -4.73
N ALA A 91 8.45 -0.46 -4.67
CA ALA A 91 9.14 -1.24 -5.69
C ALA A 91 8.63 -2.70 -5.72
N GLY A 92 8.28 -3.20 -6.92
CA GLY A 92 7.76 -4.55 -7.12
C GLY A 92 6.25 -4.68 -6.90
N ALA A 93 5.55 -3.58 -6.57
CA ALA A 93 4.13 -3.57 -6.23
C ALA A 93 3.27 -2.76 -7.20
N GLY A 94 3.82 -2.35 -8.36
CA GLY A 94 3.04 -1.67 -9.39
C GLY A 94 2.09 -2.60 -10.13
N ASP A 95 1.10 -2.02 -10.81
CA ASP A 95 0.08 -2.75 -11.58
C ASP A 95 0.64 -3.69 -12.65
N ASP A 96 1.78 -3.34 -13.25
CA ASP A 96 2.48 -4.17 -14.23
C ASP A 96 3.39 -5.24 -13.59
N GLU A 97 3.66 -5.14 -12.29
CA GLU A 97 4.58 -6.01 -11.55
C GLU A 97 3.84 -7.08 -10.73
N VAL A 98 2.60 -6.80 -10.32
CA VAL A 98 1.70 -7.76 -9.67
C VAL A 98 0.65 -8.23 -10.68
N PRO A 99 0.71 -9.48 -11.17
CA PRO A 99 -0.23 -9.97 -12.17
C PRO A 99 -1.67 -9.91 -11.67
N TYR A 100 -2.52 -9.12 -12.33
CA TYR A 100 -3.96 -9.17 -12.13
C TYR A 100 -4.52 -10.44 -12.79
N THR A 101 -5.26 -11.24 -12.03
CA THR A 101 -5.79 -12.56 -12.48
C THR A 101 -7.31 -12.59 -12.62
N GLY A 102 -7.97 -11.42 -12.57
CA GLY A 102 -9.43 -11.31 -12.66
C GLY A 102 -10.01 -11.25 -14.06
#